data_AF-A0A160T148-F1
#
_entry.id   AF-A0A160T148-F1
#
_cell.length_a   1.000
_cell.length_b   1.000
_cell.length_c   1.000
_cell.angle_alpha   90.00
_cell.angle_beta   90.00
_cell.angle_gamma   90.00
#
_symmetry.space_group_name_H-M   'P 1'
#
loop_
_entity.id
_entity.type
_entity.pdbx_description
1 polymer ?
#
loop_
_entity_poly.entity_id
_entity_poly.type
_entity_poly.pdbx_seq_one_letter_code
_entity_poly.pdbx_strand_id
1 'polypeptide(L)'
;MAVSTKGKRKVNVQGRQYIWHVTDNDPPRVPEQGFVQEAEPARTLHIISSNKRFIVHYRIPQAGDAAAGLTIEGPDFPRAPGAKQIDVPRWRHDSKPYPTADFVRRLIGWCLGLE
;
A
#
# COMPACT_ATOMS: atom_id res chain seq x y z
N MET A 1 -5.53 23.99 9.81
CA MET A 1 -5.84 22.85 10.71
C MET A 1 -5.07 21.63 10.23
N ALA A 2 -4.06 21.17 10.99
CA ALA A 2 -3.35 19.94 10.66
C ALA A 2 -4.03 18.78 11.40
N VAL A 3 -4.80 17.96 10.68
CA VAL A 3 -5.40 16.75 11.25
C VAL A 3 -4.26 15.76 11.50
N SER A 4 -3.72 15.74 12.71
CA SER A 4 -2.78 14.73 13.19
C SER A 4 -3.53 13.40 13.27
N THR A 5 -3.59 12.69 12.15
CA THR A 5 -4.20 11.37 12.05
C THR A 5 -3.17 10.38 12.61
N LYS A 6 -3.48 9.83 13.80
CA LYS A 6 -2.68 8.87 14.55
C LYS A 6 -2.12 7.80 13.60
N GLY A 7 -0.80 7.59 13.59
CA GLY A 7 -0.15 6.53 12.79
C GLY A 7 0.47 6.95 11.46
N LYS A 8 0.32 8.21 11.02
CA LYS A 8 1.03 8.72 9.82
C LYS A 8 2.52 8.94 10.10
N ARG A 9 3.36 8.25 9.32
CA ARG A 9 4.82 8.33 9.36
C ARG A 9 5.33 8.95 8.07
N LYS A 10 6.48 9.61 8.15
CA LYS A 10 7.15 10.19 6.99
C LYS A 10 8.36 9.35 6.63
N VAL A 11 8.66 9.25 5.35
CA VAL A 11 9.87 8.64 4.84
C VAL A 11 10.40 9.46 3.67
N ASN A 12 11.71 9.56 3.57
CA ASN A 12 12.38 10.17 2.42
C ASN A 12 12.95 9.04 1.55
N VAL A 13 12.69 9.12 0.24
CA VAL A 13 13.26 8.24 -0.79
C VAL A 13 13.74 9.13 -1.94
N GLN A 14 15.03 9.06 -2.27
CA GLN A 14 15.66 9.86 -3.34
C GLN A 14 15.35 11.38 -3.27
N GLY A 15 15.38 11.96 -2.07
CA GLY A 15 15.11 13.39 -1.88
C GLY A 15 13.63 13.75 -1.95
N ARG A 16 12.73 12.81 -2.25
CA ARG A 16 11.27 13.00 -2.24
C ARG A 16 10.69 12.54 -0.91
N GLN A 17 9.78 13.33 -0.36
CA GLN A 17 9.09 13.01 0.89
C GLN A 17 7.76 12.28 0.62
N TYR A 18 7.58 11.17 1.33
CA TYR A 18 6.39 10.35 1.31
C TYR A 18 5.80 10.25 2.72
N ILE A 19 4.48 10.19 2.79
CA ILE A 19 3.70 9.96 3.99
C ILE A 19 3.09 8.58 3.85
N TRP A 20 3.24 7.76 4.88
CA TRP A 20 2.66 6.43 4.90
C TRP A 20 1.93 6.15 6.21
N HIS A 21 0.89 5.33 6.15
CA HIS A 21 0.12 4.88 7.31
C HIS A 21 -0.57 3.57 6.99
N VAL A 22 -0.88 2.81 8.03
CA VAL A 22 -1.66 1.58 7.92
C VAL A 22 -3.06 1.85 8.42
N THR A 23 -4.04 1.32 7.70
CA THR A 23 -5.43 1.23 8.14
C THR A 23 -5.78 -0.24 8.34
N ASP A 24 -6.53 -0.53 9.39
CA ASP A 24 -7.05 -1.88 9.69
C ASP A 24 -8.48 -2.09 9.13
N ASN A 25 -9.04 -1.07 8.50
CA ASN A 25 -10.39 -1.06 7.93
C ASN A 25 -10.33 -0.88 6.41
N ASP A 26 -9.88 -1.87 5.66
CA ASP A 26 -10.35 -1.96 4.27
C ASP A 26 -11.80 -2.47 4.34
N PRO A 27 -12.81 -1.74 3.82
CA PRO A 27 -14.14 -2.30 3.73
C PRO A 27 -14.06 -3.59 2.90
N PRO A 28 -14.76 -4.67 3.31
CA PRO A 28 -14.79 -5.89 2.52
C PRO A 28 -15.16 -5.50 1.08
N ARG A 29 -14.36 -5.93 0.10
CA ARG A 29 -14.73 -5.79 -1.31
C ARG A 29 -16.14 -6.34 -1.44
N VAL A 30 -17.10 -5.46 -1.73
CA VAL A 30 -18.46 -5.89 -2.00
C VAL A 30 -18.43 -6.45 -3.42
N PRO A 31 -18.51 -7.77 -3.63
CA PRO A 31 -18.69 -8.28 -4.98
C PRO A 31 -20.03 -7.76 -5.52
N GLU A 32 -20.09 -7.35 -6.79
CA GLU A 32 -21.33 -6.85 -7.43
C GLU A 32 -22.46 -7.90 -7.46
N GLN A 33 -22.17 -9.16 -7.13
CA GLN A 33 -23.15 -10.22 -6.90
C GLN A 33 -22.69 -11.15 -5.77
N GLY A 34 -23.53 -11.36 -4.77
CA GLY A 34 -23.36 -12.40 -3.76
C GLY A 34 -22.88 -11.94 -2.39
N PHE A 35 -23.26 -12.71 -1.37
CA PHE A 35 -23.06 -12.49 0.06
C PHE A 35 -21.75 -11.78 0.43
N VAL A 36 -21.86 -10.76 1.30
CA VAL A 36 -20.72 -10.14 1.99
C VAL A 36 -20.12 -11.21 2.90
N GLN A 37 -19.10 -11.92 2.44
CA GLN A 37 -18.25 -12.69 3.36
C GLN A 37 -17.67 -11.68 4.36
N GLU A 38 -17.79 -11.99 5.65
CA GLU A 38 -17.05 -11.33 6.73
C GLU A 38 -15.56 -11.50 6.44
N ALA A 39 -15.02 -10.63 5.59
CA ALA A 39 -13.61 -10.65 5.26
C ALA A 39 -12.85 -10.22 6.52
N GLU A 40 -11.93 -11.08 6.97
CA GLU A 40 -11.00 -10.77 8.05
C GLU A 40 -10.38 -9.38 7.80
N PRO A 41 -10.15 -8.57 8.86
CA PRO A 41 -9.73 -7.18 8.70
C PRO A 41 -8.47 -7.10 7.84
N ALA A 42 -8.65 -6.64 6.60
CA ALA A 42 -7.55 -6.48 5.66
C ALA A 42 -6.81 -5.20 6.05
N ARG A 43 -5.53 -5.36 6.38
CA ARG A 43 -4.66 -4.22 6.67
C ARG A 43 -4.12 -3.65 5.37
N THR A 44 -4.33 -2.36 5.17
CA THR A 44 -3.86 -1.66 3.97
C THR A 44 -2.82 -0.61 4.35
N LEU A 45 -1.63 -0.72 3.77
CA LEU A 45 -0.56 0.26 3.86
C LEU A 45 -0.75 1.29 2.74
N HIS A 46 -1.10 2.51 3.13
CA HIS A 46 -1.22 3.64 2.22
C HIS A 46 0.10 4.40 2.17
N ILE A 47 0.59 4.70 0.97
CA ILE A 47 1.80 5.51 0.73
C ILE A 47 1.45 6.62 -0.25
N ILE A 48 1.68 7.86 0.17
CA ILE A 48 1.30 9.07 -0.55
C ILE A 48 2.50 10.01 -0.61
N SER A 49 2.89 10.45 -1.80
CA SER A 49 3.89 11.51 -1.94
C SER A 49 3.33 12.88 -1.56
N SER A 50 4.18 13.79 -1.10
CA SER A 50 3.73 15.16 -0.75
C SER A 50 3.10 15.93 -1.92
N ASN A 51 3.48 15.63 -3.17
CA ASN A 51 2.89 16.21 -4.37
C ASN A 51 1.67 15.44 -4.90
N LYS A 52 1.21 14.38 -4.19
CA LYS A 52 0.10 13.48 -4.57
C LYS A 52 0.24 12.83 -5.96
N ARG A 53 1.41 12.91 -6.59
CA ARG A 53 1.67 12.24 -7.87
C ARG A 53 1.87 10.73 -7.71
N PHE A 54 2.29 10.29 -6.53
CA PHE A 54 2.46 8.89 -6.17
C PHE A 54 1.50 8.56 -5.04
N ILE A 55 0.53 7.69 -5.32
CA ILE A 55 -0.43 7.19 -4.34
C ILE A 55 -0.55 5.69 -4.60
N VAL A 56 -0.14 4.89 -3.63
CA VAL A 56 -0.24 3.44 -3.70
C VAL A 56 -0.78 2.89 -2.39
N HIS A 57 -1.58 1.84 -2.50
CA HIS A 57 -2.17 1.13 -1.37
C HIS A 57 -1.77 -0.33 -1.47
N TYR A 58 -0.98 -0.78 -0.52
CA TYR A 58 -0.51 -2.15 -0.43
C TYR A 58 -1.37 -2.91 0.58
N ARG A 59 -2.13 -3.88 0.10
CA ARG A 59 -2.87 -4.81 0.95
C ARG A 59 -1.87 -5.82 1.51
N ILE A 60 -1.71 -5.83 2.83
CA ILE A 60 -0.83 -6.77 3.51
C ILE A 60 -1.45 -8.17 3.37
N PRO A 61 -0.76 -9.14 2.77
CA PRO A 61 -1.28 -10.49 2.53
C PRO A 61 -1.42 -11.25 3.85
N GLN A 62 -2.50 -12.00 4.00
CA GLN A 62 -2.75 -12.83 5.19
C GLN A 62 -2.13 -14.24 5.04
N ALA A 63 -2.26 -15.05 6.08
CA ALA A 63 -1.80 -16.44 6.05
C ALA A 63 -2.74 -17.27 5.15
N GLY A 64 -2.38 -17.43 3.88
CA GLY A 64 -3.18 -18.16 2.89
C GLY A 64 -3.21 -17.48 1.52
N ASP A 65 -2.93 -16.17 1.47
CA ASP A 65 -2.83 -15.45 0.20
C ASP A 65 -1.59 -15.89 -0.59
N ALA A 66 -1.77 -16.11 -1.90
CA ALA A 66 -0.71 -16.45 -2.85
C ALA A 66 0.14 -15.22 -3.24
N ALA A 67 -0.47 -14.02 -3.24
CA ALA A 67 0.15 -12.76 -3.64
C ALA A 67 -0.35 -11.60 -2.75
N ALA A 68 0.36 -10.47 -2.78
CA ALA A 68 -0.10 -9.23 -2.17
C ALA A 68 -0.73 -8.32 -3.22
N GLY A 69 -1.79 -7.60 -2.86
CA GLY A 69 -2.44 -6.66 -3.77
C GLY A 69 -1.86 -5.26 -3.65
N LEU A 70 -1.50 -4.63 -4.77
CA LEU A 70 -1.10 -3.23 -4.82
C LEU A 70 -2.08 -2.43 -5.69
N THR A 71 -2.79 -1.49 -5.08
CA THR A 71 -3.64 -0.52 -5.78
C THR A 71 -2.85 0.74 -6.05
N ILE A 72 -2.97 1.29 -7.25
CA ILE A 72 -2.24 2.48 -7.70
C ILE A 72 -3.27 3.54 -8.09
N GLU A 73 -3.22 4.70 -7.43
CA GLU A 73 -4.09 5.84 -7.74
C GLU A 73 -3.30 7.03 -8.30
N GLY A 74 -1.99 7.09 -8.04
CA GLY A 74 -1.14 8.18 -8.50
C GLY A 74 -0.74 8.03 -9.97
N PRO A 75 -0.62 9.13 -10.73
CA PRO A 75 -0.13 9.11 -12.12
C PRO A 75 1.35 8.69 -12.25
N ASP A 76 2.15 8.82 -11.19
CA ASP A 76 3.59 8.54 -11.17
C ASP A 76 3.84 7.06 -10.80
N PHE A 77 3.52 6.15 -11.72
CA PHE A 77 3.78 4.72 -11.54
C PHE A 77 4.43 4.12 -12.81
N PRO A 78 5.77 4.20 -12.94
CA PRO A 78 6.46 3.81 -14.17
C PRO A 78 6.40 2.31 -14.44
N ARG A 79 6.26 1.47 -13.42
CA ARG A 79 6.30 0.00 -13.57
C ARG A 79 5.05 -0.58 -14.26
N ALA A 80 3.91 0.08 -14.10
CA ALA A 80 2.63 -0.34 -14.69
C ALA A 80 1.78 0.90 -15.00
N PRO A 81 2.12 1.65 -16.06
CA PRO A 81 1.43 2.88 -16.40
C PRO A 81 -0.05 2.61 -16.69
N GLY A 82 -0.96 3.27 -15.96
CA GLY A 82 -2.41 3.11 -16.12
C GLY A 82 -3.02 1.90 -15.41
N ALA A 83 -2.22 1.05 -14.76
CA ALA A 83 -2.75 -0.02 -13.94
C ALA A 83 -3.39 0.54 -12.67
N LYS A 84 -4.65 0.15 -12.41
CA LYS A 84 -5.35 0.51 -11.17
C LYS A 84 -4.99 -0.43 -10.02
N GLN A 85 -4.66 -1.68 -10.35
CA GLN A 85 -4.28 -2.70 -9.39
C GLN A 85 -3.34 -3.71 -10.04
N ILE A 86 -2.33 -4.15 -9.30
CA ILE A 86 -1.42 -5.22 -9.68
C ILE A 86 -1.20 -6.18 -8.52
N ASP A 87 -1.01 -7.45 -8.84
CA ASP A 87 -0.54 -8.45 -7.89
C ASP A 87 0.98 -8.38 -7.78
N VAL A 88 1.48 -8.28 -6.56
CA VAL A 88 2.92 -8.23 -6.27
C VAL A 88 3.31 -9.44 -5.44
N PRO A 89 4.54 -9.97 -5.63
CA PRO A 89 4.99 -11.13 -4.89
C PRO A 89 5.05 -10.82 -3.39
N ARG A 90 4.79 -11.85 -2.56
CA ARG A 90 4.93 -11.72 -1.11
C ARG A 90 6.38 -11.38 -0.76
N TRP A 91 6.56 -10.37 0.07
CA TRP A 91 7.85 -9.96 0.58
C TRP A 91 8.08 -10.52 1.96
N ARG A 92 9.35 -10.78 2.28
CA ARG A 92 9.78 -11.40 3.54
C ARG A 92 9.35 -10.63 4.80
N HIS A 93 8.94 -9.36 4.65
CA HIS A 93 8.43 -8.53 5.74
C HIS A 93 6.91 -8.60 5.92
N ASP A 94 6.18 -9.33 5.08
CA ASP A 94 4.73 -9.54 5.22
C ASP A 94 4.38 -10.35 6.48
N SER A 95 5.33 -11.11 7.04
CA SER A 95 5.16 -11.82 8.30
C SER A 95 5.16 -10.90 9.52
N LYS A 96 5.48 -9.61 9.36
CA LYS A 96 5.51 -8.65 10.47
C LYS A 96 4.16 -7.95 10.59
N PRO A 97 3.62 -7.81 11.82
CA PRO A 97 2.32 -7.18 12.04
C PRO A 97 2.28 -5.70 11.67
N TYR A 98 3.45 -5.03 11.63
CA TYR A 98 3.58 -3.63 11.24
C TYR A 98 4.68 -3.44 10.20
N PRO A 99 4.39 -2.75 9.07
CA PRO A 99 5.40 -2.40 8.09
C PRO A 99 6.43 -1.44 8.69
N THR A 100 7.69 -1.62 8.29
CA THR A 100 8.81 -0.78 8.73
C THR A 100 9.11 0.30 7.70
N ALA A 101 9.82 1.36 8.11
CA ALA A 101 10.25 2.38 7.16
C ALA A 101 11.13 1.80 6.04
N ASP A 102 11.98 0.80 6.33
CA ASP A 102 12.80 0.12 5.32
C ASP A 102 11.93 -0.59 4.26
N PHE A 103 10.90 -1.32 4.70
CA PHE A 103 9.93 -1.95 3.81
C PHE A 103 9.24 -0.91 2.91
N VAL A 104 8.79 0.20 3.48
CA VAL A 104 8.14 1.28 2.71
C VAL A 104 9.11 1.88 1.68
N ARG A 105 10.39 2.05 2.02
CA ARG A 105 11.41 2.52 1.07
C ARG A 105 11.61 1.53 -0.08
N ARG A 106 11.68 0.23 0.23
CA ARG A 106 11.77 -0.82 -0.79
C ARG A 106 10.54 -0.85 -1.68
N LEU A 107 9.35 -0.68 -1.09
CA LEU A 107 8.10 -0.62 -1.84
C LEU A 107 8.09 0.54 -2.82
N ILE A 108 8.44 1.74 -2.34
CA ILE A 108 8.56 2.92 -3.20
C ILE A 108 9.62 2.68 -4.29
N GLY A 109 10.78 2.13 -3.94
CA GLY A 109 11.84 1.80 -4.91
C GLY A 109 11.35 0.87 -6.01
N TRP A 110 10.70 -0.23 -5.63
CA TRP A 110 10.10 -1.19 -6.54
C TRP A 110 9.05 -0.55 -7.46
N CYS A 111 8.15 0.28 -6.90
CA CYS A 111 7.11 0.98 -7.66
C CYS A 111 7.68 1.98 -8.67
N LEU A 112 8.79 2.64 -8.31
CA LEU A 112 9.48 3.59 -9.17
C LEU A 112 10.47 2.94 -10.16
N GLY A 113 10.62 1.60 -10.12
CA GLY A 113 11.59 0.89 -10.97
C GLY A 113 13.05 1.18 -10.61
N LEU A 114 13.32 1.49 -9.34
CA LEU A 114 14.64 1.83 -8.79
C LEU A 114 15.38 0.61 -8.21
N GLU A 115 14.97 -0.61 -8.59
CA GLU A 115 15.63 -1.86 -8.15
C GLU A 115 17.03 -2.02 -8.76
#